data_AF-A0A3N6ZMH4-F1
#
_entry.id   AF-A0A3N6ZMH4-F1
#
_cell.length_a   1.000
_cell.length_b   1.000
_cell.length_c   1.000
_cell.angle_alpha   90.00
_cell.angle_beta   90.00
_cell.angle_gamma   90.00
#
_symmetry.space_group_name_H-M   'P 1'
#
loop_
_entity.id
_entity.type
_entity.pdbx_description
1 polymer ?
#
loop_
_entity_poly.entity_id
_entity_poly.type
_entity_poly.pdbx_seq_one_letter_code
_entity_poly.pdbx_strand_id
1 'polypeptide(L)'
;MMNYIKSKKQNAVEIRKELLKFIGFFLVLVCISFLCLYLFASSYSKQRKVIEDNIVAYKEVLNKQQVLKPKLDSLFYQMSVMNTDRVSNNAFLANYIYTNIQEVKKVIGKDSAEFKHYYYLVNRLDSMMQLKLEVMNISARFELTKADLQECMGQNRQIRQSLSQDPTRSFSGR
;
A
#
# COMPACT_ATOMS: atom_id res chain seq x y z
N MET A 1 68.74 -16.31 69.15
CA MET A 1 68.48 -15.08 68.36
C MET A 1 68.41 -15.32 66.85
N MET A 2 69.31 -16.12 66.26
CA MET A 2 69.36 -16.42 64.82
C MET A 2 68.07 -17.05 64.23
N ASN A 3 67.43 -17.99 64.95
CA ASN A 3 66.19 -18.66 64.50
C ASN A 3 64.96 -17.74 64.47
N TYR A 4 64.88 -16.77 65.37
CA TYR A 4 63.77 -15.82 65.43
C TYR A 4 63.79 -14.84 64.23
N ILE A 5 64.98 -14.39 63.83
CA ILE A 5 65.17 -13.48 62.68
C ILE A 5 64.85 -14.21 61.36
N LYS A 6 65.20 -15.49 61.24
CA LYS A 6 64.89 -16.32 60.06
C LYS A 6 63.38 -16.56 59.90
N SER A 7 62.68 -16.91 60.98
CA SER A 7 61.22 -17.09 60.98
C SER A 7 60.48 -15.79 60.63
N LYS A 8 60.90 -14.64 61.18
CA LYS A 8 60.31 -13.33 60.87
C LYS A 8 60.52 -12.93 59.40
N LYS A 9 61.69 -13.21 58.82
CA LYS A 9 61.96 -13.00 57.38
C LYS A 9 61.12 -13.92 56.49
N GLN A 10 60.95 -15.19 56.87
CA GLN A 10 60.17 -16.15 56.09
C GLN A 10 58.68 -15.80 56.06
N ASN A 11 58.11 -15.41 57.21
CA ASN A 11 56.73 -14.91 57.30
C ASN A 11 56.52 -13.65 56.44
N ALA A 12 57.48 -12.72 56.41
CA ALA A 12 57.36 -11.51 55.59
C ALA A 12 57.34 -11.81 54.08
N VAL A 13 58.06 -12.83 53.62
CA VAL A 13 58.06 -13.26 52.22
C VAL A 13 56.76 -13.99 51.88
N GLU A 14 56.25 -14.81 52.78
CA GLU A 14 55.00 -15.54 52.61
C GLU A 14 53.79 -14.60 52.58
N ILE A 15 53.74 -13.60 53.47
CA ILE A 15 52.73 -12.53 53.47
C ILE A 15 52.76 -11.75 52.16
N ARG A 16 53.95 -11.40 51.63
CA ARG A 16 54.08 -10.70 50.34
C ARG A 16 53.58 -11.54 49.17
N LYS A 17 53.82 -12.86 49.20
CA LYS A 17 53.35 -13.78 48.15
C LYS A 17 51.82 -13.91 48.16
N GLU A 18 51.21 -14.04 49.33
CA GLU A 18 49.75 -14.10 49.47
C GLU A 18 49.09 -12.77 49.09
N LEU A 19 49.70 -11.64 49.46
CA LEU A 19 49.22 -10.32 49.05
C LEU A 19 49.31 -10.12 47.53
N LEU A 20 50.36 -10.63 46.88
CA LEU A 20 50.50 -10.57 45.42
C LEU A 20 49.45 -11.42 44.71
N LYS A 21 49.12 -12.61 45.24
CA LYS A 21 48.03 -13.45 44.73
C LYS A 21 46.68 -12.74 44.87
N PHE A 22 46.42 -12.14 46.04
CA PHE A 22 45.20 -11.38 46.28
C PHE A 22 45.05 -10.22 45.30
N ILE A 23 46.11 -9.45 45.06
CA ILE A 23 46.13 -8.37 44.06
C ILE A 23 45.85 -8.91 42.66
N GLY A 24 46.43 -10.05 42.30
CA GLY A 24 46.18 -10.71 41.01
C GLY A 24 44.70 -11.07 40.83
N PHE A 25 44.10 -11.75 41.80
CA PHE A 25 42.67 -12.11 41.76
C PHE A 25 41.76 -10.87 41.78
N PHE A 26 42.13 -9.84 42.55
CA PHE A 26 41.39 -8.58 42.59
C PHE A 26 41.42 -7.85 41.25
N LEU A 27 42.58 -7.78 40.58
CA LEU A 27 42.69 -7.19 39.25
C LEU A 27 41.87 -7.96 38.20
N VAL A 28 41.88 -9.29 38.25
CA VAL A 28 41.07 -10.11 37.35
C VAL A 28 39.57 -9.82 37.55
N LEU A 29 39.10 -9.76 38.80
CA LEU A 29 37.71 -9.43 39.11
C LEU A 29 37.32 -8.03 38.61
N VAL A 30 38.20 -7.04 38.80
CA VAL A 30 38.00 -5.67 38.30
C VAL A 30 37.92 -5.67 36.78
N CYS A 31 38.86 -6.32 36.09
CA CYS A 31 38.87 -6.43 34.63
C CYS A 31 37.61 -7.08 34.09
N ILE A 32 37.16 -8.20 34.69
CA ILE A 32 35.92 -8.87 34.29
C ILE A 32 34.71 -7.96 34.48
N SER A 33 34.64 -7.24 35.61
CA SER A 33 33.54 -6.32 35.90
C SER A 33 33.47 -5.18 34.87
N PHE A 34 34.60 -4.57 34.54
CA PHE A 34 34.68 -3.54 33.50
C PHE A 34 34.35 -4.10 32.10
N LEU A 35 34.80 -5.32 31.80
CA LEU A 35 34.49 -5.98 30.52
C LEU A 35 32.99 -6.23 30.36
N CYS A 36 32.30 -6.67 31.41
CA CYS A 36 30.84 -6.83 31.40
C CYS A 36 30.12 -5.51 31.10
N LEU A 37 30.52 -4.42 31.77
CA LEU A 37 29.95 -3.09 31.51
C LEU A 37 30.24 -2.60 30.09
N TYR A 38 31.45 -2.81 29.60
CA TYR A 38 31.85 -2.45 28.24
C TYR A 38 31.04 -3.21 27.18
N LEU A 39 30.92 -4.53 27.34
CA LEU A 39 30.13 -5.37 26.43
C LEU A 39 28.66 -4.98 26.46
N PHE A 40 28.11 -4.67 27.64
CA PHE A 40 26.74 -4.18 27.78
C PHE A 40 26.53 -2.85 27.04
N ALA A 41 27.40 -1.86 27.24
CA ALA A 41 27.30 -0.57 26.57
C ALA A 41 27.46 -0.69 25.05
N SER A 42 28.42 -1.50 24.59
CA SER A 42 28.62 -1.80 23.17
C SER A 42 27.39 -2.48 22.56
N SER A 43 26.85 -3.49 23.23
CA SER A 43 25.64 -4.19 22.78
C SER A 43 24.43 -3.25 22.73
N TYR A 44 24.23 -2.45 23.78
CA TYR A 44 23.15 -1.46 23.86
C TYR A 44 23.23 -0.44 22.73
N SER A 45 24.41 0.11 22.45
CA SER A 45 24.59 1.10 21.37
C SER A 45 24.28 0.53 19.99
N LYS A 46 24.69 -0.73 19.71
CA LYS A 46 24.36 -1.42 18.45
C LYS A 46 22.87 -1.71 18.34
N GLN A 47 22.26 -2.25 19.40
CA GLN A 47 20.83 -2.55 19.42
C GLN A 47 19.99 -1.29 19.24
N ARG A 48 20.35 -0.18 19.91
CA ARG A 48 19.64 1.10 19.80
C ARG A 48 19.63 1.62 18.37
N LYS A 49 20.77 1.57 17.67
CA LYS A 49 20.85 1.98 16.26
C LYS A 49 19.95 1.14 15.36
N VAL A 50 20.02 -0.19 15.50
CA VAL A 50 19.16 -1.10 14.73
C VAL A 50 17.68 -0.83 15.00
N ILE A 51 17.30 -0.60 16.26
CA ILE A 51 15.91 -0.28 16.62
C ILE A 51 15.49 1.06 16.02
N GLU A 52 16.35 2.07 16.07
CA GLU A 52 16.08 3.39 15.51
C GLU A 52 15.87 3.32 13.99
N ASP A 53 16.74 2.60 13.27
CA ASP A 53 16.60 2.37 11.82
C ASP A 53 15.29 1.64 11.49
N ASN A 54 14.95 0.60 12.26
CA ASN A 54 13.69 -0.13 12.09
C ASN A 54 12.46 0.74 12.38
N ILE A 55 12.53 1.64 13.37
CA ILE A 55 11.44 2.58 13.68
C ILE A 55 11.26 3.57 12.53
N VAL A 56 12.34 4.08 11.93
CA VAL A 56 12.28 4.99 10.78
C VAL A 56 11.63 4.29 9.58
N ALA A 57 12.10 3.09 9.23
CA ALA A 57 11.52 2.31 8.15
C ALA A 57 10.03 1.99 8.40
N TYR A 58 9.68 1.58 9.63
CA TYR A 58 8.30 1.30 10.00
C TYR A 58 7.41 2.54 9.92
N LYS A 59 7.90 3.70 10.37
CA LYS A 59 7.16 4.98 10.28
C LYS A 59 6.92 5.40 8.83
N GLU A 60 7.88 5.16 7.93
CA GLU A 60 7.70 5.45 6.51
C GLU A 60 6.54 4.62 5.92
N VAL A 61 6.54 3.31 6.17
CA VAL A 61 5.46 2.40 5.74
C VAL A 61 4.12 2.82 6.33
N LEU A 62 4.08 3.12 7.64
CA LEU A 62 2.85 3.51 8.33
C LEU A 62 2.28 4.83 7.79
N ASN A 63 3.12 5.83 7.56
CA ASN A 63 2.68 7.11 6.98
C ASN A 63 2.09 6.90 5.58
N LYS A 64 2.73 6.09 4.73
CA LYS A 64 2.18 5.74 3.41
C LYS A 64 0.83 5.02 3.55
N GLN A 65 0.71 4.09 4.49
CA GLN A 65 -0.56 3.40 4.76
C GLN A 65 -1.68 4.36 5.21
N GLN A 66 -1.36 5.33 6.06
CA GLN A 66 -2.32 6.35 6.51
C GLN A 66 -2.83 7.23 5.37
N VAL A 67 -2.03 7.47 4.34
CA VAL A 67 -2.46 8.20 3.13
C VAL A 67 -3.27 7.29 2.19
N LEU A 68 -2.89 6.02 2.08
CA LEU A 68 -3.48 5.09 1.13
C LEU A 68 -4.89 4.62 1.54
N LYS A 69 -5.11 4.39 2.86
CA LYS A 69 -6.40 3.97 3.41
C LYS A 69 -7.57 4.90 3.06
N PRO A 70 -7.54 6.22 3.37
CA PRO A 70 -8.65 7.11 3.06
C PRO A 70 -8.88 7.25 1.55
N LYS A 71 -7.82 7.21 0.74
CA LYS A 71 -7.96 7.19 -0.73
C LYS A 71 -8.72 5.97 -1.21
N LEU A 72 -8.39 4.79 -0.69
CA LEU A 72 -9.06 3.55 -1.02
C LEU A 72 -10.53 3.55 -0.55
N ASP A 73 -10.80 3.99 0.68
CA ASP A 73 -12.16 4.10 1.21
C ASP A 73 -13.01 5.07 0.36
N SER A 74 -12.44 6.21 -0.06
CA SER A 74 -13.11 7.15 -0.96
C SER A 74 -13.40 6.55 -2.33
N LEU A 75 -12.49 5.74 -2.88
CA LEU A 75 -12.68 5.03 -4.14
C LEU A 75 -13.82 4.02 -4.03
N PHE A 76 -13.87 3.23 -2.96
CA PHE A 76 -14.97 2.29 -2.70
C PHE A 76 -16.30 3.01 -2.58
N TYR A 77 -16.34 4.13 -1.86
CA TYR A 77 -17.55 4.93 -1.74
C TYR A 77 -18.03 5.44 -3.11
N GLN A 78 -17.13 6.06 -3.89
CA GLN A 78 -17.45 6.57 -5.23
C GLN A 78 -17.95 5.45 -6.18
N MET A 79 -17.33 4.27 -6.11
CA MET A 79 -17.75 3.11 -6.89
C MET A 79 -19.14 2.58 -6.45
N SER A 80 -19.46 2.65 -5.15
CA SER A 80 -20.78 2.27 -4.65
C SER A 80 -21.88 3.21 -5.15
N VAL A 81 -21.60 4.52 -5.21
CA VAL A 81 -22.56 5.54 -5.67
C VAL A 81 -22.80 5.42 -7.18
N MET A 82 -21.77 5.09 -7.97
CA MET A 82 -21.90 4.86 -9.41
C MET A 82 -22.91 3.76 -9.77
N ASN A 83 -23.12 2.78 -8.88
CA ASN A 83 -24.06 1.69 -9.12
C ASN A 83 -25.53 2.05 -8.76
N THR A 84 -25.77 3.24 -8.20
CA THR A 84 -27.11 3.62 -7.73
C THR A 84 -27.89 4.53 -8.68
N ASP A 85 -27.35 4.85 -9.87
CA ASP A 85 -27.94 5.83 -10.83
C ASP A 85 -28.29 7.20 -10.21
N ARG A 86 -27.78 7.50 -9.02
CA ARG A 86 -28.02 8.74 -8.28
C ARG A 86 -27.21 9.93 -8.81
N VAL A 87 -26.42 9.73 -9.86
CA VAL A 87 -25.49 10.74 -10.39
C VAL A 87 -25.87 11.03 -11.83
N SER A 88 -26.09 12.32 -12.13
CA SER A 88 -26.53 12.80 -13.44
C SER A 88 -25.57 12.44 -14.59
N ASN A 89 -24.30 12.16 -14.30
CA ASN A 89 -23.30 11.84 -15.32
C ASN A 89 -22.39 10.67 -14.89
N ASN A 90 -22.89 9.45 -15.09
CA ASN A 90 -22.17 8.21 -14.80
C ASN A 90 -20.85 8.10 -15.60
N ALA A 91 -20.76 8.67 -16.80
CA ALA A 91 -19.54 8.64 -17.62
C ALA A 91 -18.40 9.49 -17.03
N PHE A 92 -18.73 10.69 -16.54
CA PHE A 92 -17.75 11.55 -15.86
C PHE A 92 -17.24 10.92 -14.56
N LEU A 93 -18.16 10.40 -13.74
CA LEU A 93 -17.80 9.74 -12.49
C LEU A 93 -16.92 8.50 -12.75
N ALA A 94 -17.22 7.74 -13.80
CA ALA A 94 -16.43 6.59 -14.19
C ALA A 94 -15.00 6.98 -14.60
N ASN A 95 -14.83 8.02 -15.42
CA ASN A 95 -13.48 8.48 -15.80
C ASN A 95 -12.68 9.02 -14.60
N TYR A 96 -13.36 9.71 -13.68
CA TYR A 96 -12.77 10.21 -12.44
C TYR A 96 -12.27 9.08 -11.54
N ILE A 97 -13.09 8.05 -11.30
CA ILE A 97 -12.71 6.87 -10.52
C ILE A 97 -11.56 6.12 -11.18
N TYR A 98 -11.60 5.94 -12.50
CA TYR A 98 -10.53 5.29 -13.24
C TYR A 98 -9.19 6.04 -13.07
N THR A 99 -9.20 7.36 -13.21
CA THR A 99 -8.00 8.19 -13.01
C THR A 99 -7.44 8.05 -11.60
N ASN A 100 -8.31 8.10 -10.58
CA ASN A 100 -7.92 7.90 -9.18
C ASN A 100 -7.32 6.51 -8.92
N ILE A 101 -7.86 5.45 -9.53
CA ILE A 101 -7.29 4.10 -9.46
C ILE A 101 -5.88 4.08 -10.04
N GLN A 102 -5.67 4.72 -11.20
CA GLN A 102 -4.34 4.79 -11.83
C GLN A 102 -3.33 5.59 -11.00
N GLU A 103 -3.76 6.68 -10.35
CA GLU A 103 -2.91 7.43 -9.43
C GLU A 103 -2.49 6.59 -8.21
N VAL A 104 -3.44 5.90 -7.58
CA VAL A 104 -3.15 5.01 -6.46
C VAL A 104 -2.21 3.89 -6.89
N LYS A 105 -2.40 3.32 -8.08
CA LYS A 105 -1.51 2.31 -8.66
C LYS A 105 -0.09 2.84 -8.89
N LYS A 106 0.06 4.09 -9.36
CA LYS A 106 1.37 4.74 -9.51
C LYS A 106 2.07 4.98 -8.17
N VAL A 107 1.32 5.35 -7.13
CA VAL A 107 1.85 5.56 -5.77
C VAL A 107 2.33 4.22 -5.18
N ILE A 108 1.56 3.15 -5.35
CA ILE A 108 1.91 1.81 -4.85
C ILE A 108 3.04 1.16 -5.67
N GLY A 109 3.10 1.41 -6.98
CA GLY A 109 4.00 0.71 -7.90
C GLY A 109 5.48 0.77 -7.53
N LYS A 110 5.93 1.83 -6.85
CA LYS A 110 7.31 1.96 -6.35
C LYS A 110 7.62 1.04 -5.16
N ASP A 111 6.62 0.74 -4.33
CA ASP A 111 6.75 0.01 -3.06
C ASP A 111 5.86 -1.26 -3.04
N SER A 112 5.59 -1.83 -4.21
CA SER A 112 4.60 -2.91 -4.40
C SER A 112 4.86 -4.17 -3.54
N ALA A 113 6.11 -4.40 -3.13
CA ALA A 113 6.49 -5.49 -2.23
C ALA A 113 5.98 -5.29 -0.79
N GLU A 114 6.00 -4.06 -0.28
CA GLU A 114 5.56 -3.72 1.08
C GLU A 114 4.03 -3.60 1.17
N PHE A 115 3.37 -3.25 0.06
CA PHE A 115 1.92 -3.01 -0.01
C PHE A 115 1.16 -4.05 -0.84
N LYS A 116 1.57 -5.32 -0.81
CA LYS A 116 1.03 -6.40 -1.66
C LYS A 116 -0.51 -6.51 -1.65
N HIS A 117 -1.14 -6.35 -0.48
CA HIS A 117 -2.60 -6.40 -0.36
C HIS A 117 -3.30 -5.22 -1.05
N TYR A 118 -2.78 -4.01 -0.87
CA TYR A 118 -3.30 -2.82 -1.55
C TYR A 118 -3.07 -2.91 -3.06
N TYR A 119 -1.89 -3.39 -3.49
CA TYR A 119 -1.60 -3.62 -4.89
C TYR A 119 -2.59 -4.60 -5.52
N TYR A 120 -2.82 -5.75 -4.88
CA TYR A 120 -3.79 -6.73 -5.35
C TYR A 120 -5.18 -6.13 -5.49
N LEU A 121 -5.66 -5.44 -4.45
CA LEU A 121 -6.99 -4.86 -4.42
C LEU A 121 -7.19 -3.80 -5.51
N VAL A 122 -6.24 -2.87 -5.65
CA VAL A 122 -6.27 -1.81 -6.66
C VAL A 122 -6.25 -2.41 -8.07
N ASN A 123 -5.50 -3.48 -8.30
CA ASN A 123 -5.46 -4.15 -9.59
C ASN A 123 -6.78 -4.87 -9.92
N ARG A 124 -7.49 -5.38 -8.91
CA ARG A 124 -8.85 -5.93 -9.08
C ARG A 124 -9.86 -4.82 -9.38
N LEU A 125 -9.80 -3.71 -8.66
CA LEU A 125 -10.65 -2.54 -8.93
C LEU A 125 -10.44 -2.01 -10.35
N ASP A 126 -9.20 -1.92 -10.83
CA ASP A 126 -8.85 -1.54 -12.21
C ASP A 126 -9.55 -2.46 -13.22
N SER A 127 -9.44 -3.78 -13.06
CA SER A 127 -10.08 -4.75 -13.96
C SER A 127 -11.61 -4.65 -13.97
N MET A 128 -12.24 -4.47 -12.80
CA MET A 128 -13.70 -4.30 -12.70
C MET A 128 -14.15 -2.98 -13.34
N MET A 129 -13.33 -1.93 -13.20
CA MET A 129 -13.62 -0.61 -13.76
C MET A 129 -13.53 -0.62 -15.29
N GLN A 130 -12.53 -1.28 -15.86
CA GLN A 130 -12.40 -1.48 -17.30
C GLN A 130 -13.63 -2.23 -17.86
N LEU A 131 -14.04 -3.31 -17.20
CA LEU A 131 -15.23 -4.05 -17.59
C LEU A 131 -16.50 -3.17 -17.56
N LYS A 132 -16.67 -2.33 -16.53
CA LYS A 132 -17.82 -1.42 -16.44
C LYS A 132 -17.83 -0.40 -17.59
N LEU A 133 -16.67 0.16 -17.95
CA LEU A 133 -16.53 1.09 -19.08
C LEU A 133 -16.90 0.43 -20.41
N GLU A 134 -16.46 -0.82 -20.63
CA GLU A 134 -16.82 -1.58 -21.82
C GLU A 134 -18.34 -1.84 -21.91
N VAL A 135 -18.96 -2.27 -20.80
CA VAL A 135 -20.41 -2.49 -20.74
C VAL A 135 -21.18 -1.19 -21.02
N MET A 136 -20.73 -0.06 -20.48
CA MET A 136 -21.34 1.25 -20.76
C MET A 136 -21.25 1.62 -22.25
N ASN A 137 -20.11 1.38 -22.89
CA ASN A 137 -19.92 1.63 -24.32
C ASN A 137 -20.84 0.74 -25.18
N ILE A 138 -20.93 -0.55 -24.86
CA ILE A 138 -21.83 -1.47 -25.56
C ILE A 138 -23.29 -1.06 -25.38
N SER A 139 -23.69 -0.70 -24.17
CA SER A 139 -25.06 -0.21 -23.88
C SER A 139 -25.38 1.07 -24.66
N ALA A 140 -24.44 2.00 -24.76
CA ALA A 140 -24.63 3.22 -25.54
C ALA A 140 -24.80 2.92 -27.03
N ARG A 141 -24.01 1.99 -27.58
CA ARG A 141 -24.15 1.53 -28.98
C ARG A 141 -25.50 0.87 -29.22
N PHE A 142 -25.97 0.03 -28.29
CA PHE A 142 -27.25 -0.64 -28.39
C PHE A 142 -28.42 0.37 -28.48
N GLU A 143 -28.43 1.40 -27.63
CA GLU A 143 -29.47 2.44 -27.67
C GLU A 143 -29.42 3.25 -28.97
N LEU A 144 -28.24 3.56 -29.50
CA LEU A 144 -28.10 4.20 -30.81
C LEU A 144 -28.67 3.31 -31.93
N THR A 145 -28.27 2.04 -31.98
CA THR A 145 -28.79 1.09 -33.00
C THR A 145 -30.30 0.89 -32.89
N LYS A 146 -30.83 0.89 -31.67
CA LYS A 146 -32.28 0.81 -31.43
C LYS A 146 -33.00 2.07 -31.92
N ALA A 147 -32.43 3.25 -31.68
CA ALA A 147 -32.95 4.51 -32.20
C ALA A 147 -32.96 4.52 -33.74
N ASP A 148 -31.85 4.12 -34.37
CA ASP A 148 -31.74 3.99 -35.84
C ASP A 148 -32.78 3.01 -36.40
N LEU A 149 -32.99 1.87 -35.72
CA LEU A 149 -33.98 0.89 -36.13
C LEU A 149 -35.40 1.43 -36.00
N GLN A 150 -35.71 2.17 -34.94
CA GLN A 150 -37.00 2.85 -34.77
C GLN A 150 -37.23 3.92 -35.85
N GLU A 151 -36.20 4.68 -36.21
CA GLU A 151 -36.24 5.66 -37.29
C GLU A 151 -36.52 4.97 -38.64
N CYS A 152 -35.76 3.92 -38.98
CA CYS A 152 -35.95 3.13 -40.19
C CYS A 152 -37.35 2.52 -40.28
N MET A 153 -37.89 1.97 -39.18
CA MET A 153 -39.26 1.47 -39.14
C MET A 153 -40.29 2.58 -39.35
N GLY A 154 -40.08 3.75 -38.77
CA GLY A 154 -40.92 4.92 -38.95
C GLY A 154 -40.96 5.39 -40.40
N GLN A 155 -39.79 5.56 -41.02
CA GLN A 155 -39.65 5.94 -42.42
C GLN A 155 -40.28 4.91 -43.35
N ASN A 156 -40.04 3.61 -43.12
CA ASN A 156 -40.62 2.55 -43.95
C ASN A 156 -42.15 2.49 -43.83
N ARG A 157 -42.70 2.80 -42.65
CA ARG A 157 -44.15 2.93 -42.45
C ARG A 157 -44.73 4.13 -43.22
N GLN A 158 -44.05 5.26 -43.22
CA GLN A 158 -44.46 6.44 -44.00
C GLN A 158 -44.42 6.16 -45.52
N ILE A 159 -43.34 5.55 -46.01
CA ILE A 159 -43.20 5.17 -47.43
C ILE A 159 -44.31 4.19 -47.86
N ARG A 160 -44.64 3.21 -47.01
CA ARG A 160 -45.76 2.29 -47.27
C ARG A 160 -47.11 3.02 -47.31
N GLN A 161 -47.32 4.01 -46.45
CA GLN A 161 -48.55 4.81 -46.46
C GLN A 161 -48.64 5.69 -47.72
N SER A 162 -47.53 6.27 -48.18
CA SER A 162 -47.53 7.08 -49.41
C SER A 162 -47.69 6.23 -50.68
N LEU A 163 -47.11 5.03 -50.74
CA LEU A 163 -47.29 4.11 -51.87
C LEU A 163 -48.69 3.46 -51.91
N SER A 164 -49.37 3.37 -50.77
CA SER A 164 -50.77 2.93 -50.69
C SER A 164 -51.76 3.99 -51.20
N GLN A 165 -51.34 5.26 -51.31
CA GLN A 165 -52.15 6.28 -51.98
C GLN A 165 -51.90 6.17 -53.48
N ASP A 166 -52.89 5.62 -54.19
CA ASP A 166 -52.88 5.51 -55.64
C ASP A 166 -52.69 6.91 -56.29
N PRO A 167 -51.55 7.19 -56.95
CA PRO A 167 -51.27 8.51 -57.53
C PRO A 167 -52.24 8.87 -58.66
N THR A 168 -52.90 7.87 -59.25
CA THR A 168 -53.85 8.03 -60.36
C THR A 168 -55.20 8.59 -59.92
N ARG A 169 -55.50 8.64 -58.61
CA ARG A 169 -56.79 9.14 -58.09
C ARG A 169 -56.88 10.67 -57.95
N SER A 170 -55.79 11.41 -58.14
CA SER A 170 -55.76 12.88 -58.01
C SER A 170 -55.64 13.65 -59.33
N PHE A 171 -55.43 12.97 -60.46
CA PHE A 171 -55.46 13.59 -61.79
C PHE A 171 -56.91 13.65 -62.34
N SER A 172 -57.72 14.53 -61.77
CA SER A 172 -58.92 15.03 -62.47
C SER A 172 -58.46 16.12 -63.42
N GLY A 173 -58.19 15.78 -64.68
CA GLY A 173 -57.95 16.75 -65.74
C GLY A 173 -59.15 17.68 -65.92
N ARG A 174 -58.91 18.97 -65.72
CA ARG A 174 -59.73 20.08 -66.21
C ARG A 174 -58.80 21.12 -66.82
#